data_AF-A0A7C4N1X9-F1
#
_entry.id   AF-A0A7C4N1X9-F1
#
_cell.length_a   1.000
_cell.length_b   1.000
_cell.length_c   1.000
_cell.angle_alpha   90.00
_cell.angle_beta   90.00
_cell.angle_gamma   90.00
#
_symmetry.space_group_name_H-M   'P 1'
#
loop_
_entity.id
_entity.type
_entity.pdbx_description
1 polymer ?
#
loop_
_entity_poly.entity_id
_entity_poly.type
_entity_poly.pdbx_seq_one_letter_code
_entity_poly.pdbx_strand_id
1 'polypeptide(L)' 'KVITTDQKGILADISTILTQKDANILQAEIQTTDDRKGISHFTIEVENYKQLQEIIGAIKKIKNVLLVERT' A
#
# COMPACT_ATOMS: atom_id res chain seq x y z
N LYS A 1 -4.14 0.89 5.74
CA LYS A 1 -4.75 1.84 4.79
C LYS A 1 -3.67 2.68 4.10
N VAL A 2 -3.80 2.89 2.79
CA VAL A 2 -2.92 3.70 1.95
C VAL A 2 -3.78 4.73 1.22
N ILE A 3 -3.37 6.00 1.24
CA ILE A 3 -4.02 7.08 0.48
C ILE A 3 -3.03 7.56 -0.58
N THR A 4 -3.51 7.70 -1.81
CA THR A 4 -2.71 8.07 -2.98
C THR A 4 -3.38 9.19 -3.77
N THR A 5 -2.60 9.98 -4.49
CA THR A 5 -3.16 10.81 -5.57
C THR A 5 -3.54 9.91 -6.76
N ASP A 6 -4.53 10.32 -7.55
CA ASP A 6 -4.91 9.62 -8.77
C ASP A 6 -3.75 9.62 -9.79
N GLN A 7 -3.01 8.51 -9.80
CA GLN A 7 -2.01 8.22 -10.79
C GLN A 7 -2.12 6.77 -11.24
N LYS A 8 -2.11 6.58 -12.56
CA LYS A 8 -2.06 5.26 -13.19
C LYS A 8 -0.83 4.50 -12.71
N GLY A 9 -1.00 3.21 -12.41
CA GLY A 9 0.10 2.32 -12.02
C GLY A 9 0.36 2.22 -10.52
N ILE A 10 -0.25 3.08 -9.68
CA ILE A 10 0.05 3.12 -8.25
C ILE A 10 -0.24 1.79 -7.52
N LEU A 11 -1.30 1.08 -7.92
CA LEU A 11 -1.62 -0.24 -7.37
C LEU A 11 -0.54 -1.26 -7.72
N ALA A 12 -0.02 -1.23 -8.94
CA ALA A 12 1.03 -2.15 -9.39
C ALA A 12 2.35 -1.89 -8.62
N ASP A 13 2.68 -0.62 -8.36
CA ASP A 13 3.84 -0.26 -7.54
C ASP A 13 3.71 -0.81 -6.12
N ILE A 14 2.55 -0.64 -5.48
CA ILE A 14 2.30 -1.14 -4.13
C ILE A 14 2.37 -2.68 -4.11
N SER A 15 1.69 -3.36 -5.03
CA SER A 15 1.73 -4.82 -5.13
C SER A 15 3.15 -5.33 -5.35
N THR A 16 3.95 -4.65 -6.18
CA THR A 16 5.36 -5.00 -6.42
C THR A 16 6.17 -4.92 -5.12
N ILE A 17 5.98 -3.86 -4.31
CA ILE A 17 6.66 -3.74 -3.01
C ILE A 17 6.26 -4.87 -2.07
N LEU A 18 4.97 -5.22 -2.01
CA LEU A 18 4.50 -6.31 -1.15
C LEU A 18 5.13 -7.65 -1.56
N THR A 19 5.19 -7.94 -2.87
CA THR A 19 5.88 -9.14 -3.39
C THR A 19 7.38 -9.11 -3.12
N GLN A 20 8.07 -7.98 -3.36
CA GLN A 20 9.52 -7.85 -3.10
C GLN A 20 9.87 -8.00 -1.62
N LYS A 21 8.93 -7.70 -0.73
CA LYS A 21 9.07 -7.82 0.72
C LYS A 21 8.54 -9.15 1.26
N ASP A 22 8.17 -10.08 0.38
CA ASP A 22 7.67 -11.41 0.75
C ASP A 22 6.45 -11.35 1.69
N ALA A 23 5.56 -10.38 1.45
CA ALA A 23 4.30 -10.25 2.18
C ALA A 23 3.16 -10.89 1.38
N ASN A 24 2.40 -11.73 2.06
CA ASN A 24 1.23 -12.38 1.50
C ASN A 24 0.01 -11.46 1.62
N ILE A 25 -0.76 -11.29 0.53
CA ILE A 25 -1.96 -10.44 0.53
C ILE A 25 -3.17 -11.32 0.77
N LEU A 26 -3.81 -11.16 1.94
CA LEU A 26 -5.03 -11.89 2.29
C LEU A 26 -6.26 -11.21 1.68
N GLN A 27 -6.26 -9.88 1.63
CA GLN A 27 -7.34 -9.08 1.06
C GLN A 27 -6.81 -7.73 0.58
N ALA A 28 -7.37 -7.24 -0.52
CA ALA A 28 -7.16 -5.88 -0.98
C ALA A 28 -8.50 -5.27 -1.39
N GLU A 29 -8.81 -4.10 -0.85
CA GLU A 29 -9.95 -3.28 -1.26
C GLU A 29 -9.44 -1.93 -1.74
N ILE A 30 -9.88 -1.52 -2.93
CA ILE A 30 -9.45 -0.28 -3.57
C ILE A 30 -10.68 0.51 -3.97
N GLN A 31 -10.71 1.77 -3.54
CA GLN A 31 -11.76 2.72 -3.87
C GLN A 31 -11.12 4.00 -4.38
N THR A 32 -11.77 4.65 -5.33
CA THR A 32 -11.38 5.99 -5.79
C THR A 32 -12.46 6.96 -5.36
N THR A 33 -12.06 8.06 -4.74
CA THR A 33 -12.97 9.14 -4.32
C THR A 33 -13.21 10.13 -5.46
N ASP A 34 -14.29 10.92 -5.35
CA ASP A 34 -14.65 11.93 -6.35
C ASP A 34 -13.57 13.02 -6.53
N ASP A 35 -12.79 13.30 -5.48
CA ASP A 35 -11.65 14.21 -5.51
C ASP A 35 -10.37 13.57 -6.12
N ARG A 36 -10.52 12.43 -6.80
CA ARG A 36 -9.44 11.70 -7.48
C ARG A 36 -8.30 11.31 -6.52
N LYS A 37 -8.66 10.68 -5.40
CA LYS A 37 -7.70 9.99 -4.54
C LYS A 37 -7.99 8.51 -4.53
N GLY A 38 -6.93 7.71 -4.54
CA GLY A 38 -7.04 6.27 -4.34
C GLY A 38 -6.94 5.96 -2.85
N ILE A 39 -7.95 5.29 -2.30
CA ILE A 39 -7.94 4.72 -0.94
C ILE A 39 -7.81 3.22 -1.10
N SER A 40 -6.79 2.63 -0.48
CA SER A 40 -6.54 1.19 -0.51
C SER A 40 -6.38 0.62 0.88
N HIS A 41 -7.11 -0.46 1.15
CA HIS A 41 -6.99 -1.26 2.36
C HIS A 41 -6.38 -2.60 1.97
N PHE A 42 -5.22 -2.89 2.55
CA PHE A 42 -4.53 -4.17 2.37
C PHE A 42 -4.51 -4.88 3.71
N THR A 43 -5.05 -6.09 3.73
CA THR A 43 -4.82 -7.06 4.80
C THR A 43 -3.69 -7.95 4.33
N ILE A 44 -2.55 -7.86 5.02
CA ILE A 44 -1.35 -8.62 4.68
C ILE A 44 -0.92 -9.48 5.86
N GLU A 45 -0.40 -10.64 5.53
CA GLU A 45 0.32 -11.50 6.46
C GLU A 45 1.82 -11.21 6.34
N VAL A 46 2.46 -11.06 7.50
CA VAL A 46 3.88 -10.75 7.65
C VAL A 46 4.47 -11.65 8.72
N GLU A 47 5.74 -12.03 8.54
CA GLU A 47 6.49 -12.86 9.48
C GLU A 47 6.70 -12.15 10.82
N ASN A 48 7.02 -10.85 10.78
CA ASN A 48 7.35 -10.09 11.98
C ASN A 48 7.13 -8.58 11.81
N TYR A 49 7.22 -7.87 12.93
CA TYR A 49 7.04 -6.42 12.96
C TYR A 49 8.08 -5.65 12.14
N LYS A 50 9.31 -6.17 12.01
CA LYS A 50 10.36 -5.52 11.22
C LYS A 50 10.00 -5.52 9.73
N GLN A 51 9.53 -6.65 9.19
CA GLN A 51 9.05 -6.75 7.81
C GLN A 51 7.92 -5.75 7.55
N LEU A 52 6.95 -5.65 8.46
CA LEU A 52 5.87 -4.67 8.37
C LEU A 52 6.39 -3.22 8.30
N GLN A 53 7.35 -2.87 9.16
CA GLN A 53 7.94 -1.53 9.15
C GLN A 53 8.67 -1.23 7.83
N GLU A 54 9.40 -2.21 7.30
CA GLU A 54 10.07 -2.07 6.00
C GLU A 54 9.08 -1.87 4.84
N ILE A 55 7.96 -2.61 4.85
CA ILE A 55 6.88 -2.47 3.86
C ILE A 55 6.26 -1.09 3.95
N ILE A 56 5.84 -0.65 5.14
CA ILE A 56 5.25 0.67 5.35
C ILE A 56 6.23 1.77 4.89
N GLY A 57 7.52 1.63 5.25
CA GLY A 57 8.56 2.57 4.86
C GLY A 57 8.80 2.60 3.34
N ALA A 58 8.74 1.46 2.66
CA ALA A 58 8.87 1.38 1.21
C ALA A 58 7.67 2.01 0.49
N ILE A 59 6.45 1.71 0.91
CA ILE A 59 5.23 2.28 0.33
C ILE A 59 5.22 3.81 0.49
N LYS A 60 5.63 4.33 1.67
CA LYS A 60 5.74 5.78 1.93
C LYS A 60 6.71 6.51 0.99
N LYS A 61 7.66 5.81 0.37
CA LYS A 61 8.63 6.42 -0.57
C LYS A 61 8.09 6.54 -1.99
N ILE A 62 6.97 5.90 -2.31
CA ILE A 62 6.35 6.07 -3.63
C ILE A 62 5.84 7.51 -3.74
N LYS A 63 6.24 8.22 -4.81
CA LYS A 63 6.01 9.66 -5.02
C LYS A 63 4.56 10.12 -4.81
N ASN A 64 3.59 9.25 -5.11
CA ASN A 64 2.16 9.58 -5.13
C ASN A 64 1.40 9.02 -3.94
N VAL A 65 2.10 8.42 -2.98
CA VAL A 65 1.52 8.00 -1.70
C VAL A 65 1.49 9.20 -0.77
N LEU A 66 0.29 9.57 -0.34
CA LEU A 66 0.04 10.67 0.59
C LEU A 66 0.09 10.22 2.05
N LEU A 67 -0.43 9.02 2.32
CA LEU A 67 -0.53 8.47 3.68
C LEU A 67 -0.40 6.95 3.65
N VAL A 68 0.28 6.41 4.64
CA VAL A 68 0.24 4.98 4.99
C VAL A 68 0.02 4.86 6.49
N GLU A 69 -1.06 4.21 6.87
CA GLU A 69 -1.42 3.95 8.26
C GLU A 69 -1.75 2.47 8.48
N ARG A 70 -1.38 1.94 9.64
CA ARG A 70 -1.85 0.63 10.10
C ARG A 70 -3.20 0.85 10.80
N THR A 71 -4.18 0.04 10.45
CA THR A 71 -5.53 0.05 11.05
C THR A 71 -5.72 -1.21 11.88
#